data_AF-A0A101IDR7-F1
#
_entry.id   AF-A0A101IDR7-F1
#
_cell.length_a   1.000
_cell.length_b   1.000
_cell.length_c   1.000
_cell.angle_alpha   90.00
_cell.angle_beta   90.00
_cell.angle_gamma   90.00
#
_symmetry.space_group_name_H-M   'P 1'
#
loop_
_entity.id
_entity.type
_entity.pdbx_description
1 polymer ?
#
loop_
_entity_poly.entity_id
_entity_poly.type
_entity_poly.pdbx_seq_one_letter_code
_entity_poly.pdbx_strand_id
1 'polypeptide(L)'
;MEHERITAFVSSKGQSMAYEALIGSLDEEERRIMRRGFNSRGAKRHGDDLEYRRATALEALFGYLFLKKKYQRIRELLEAVISVVSSR
;
A
#
# COMPACT_ATOMS: atom_id res chain seq x y z
N MET A 1 -15.35 -7.88 -15.74
CA MET A 1 -15.64 -6.48 -15.40
C MET A 1 -15.42 -6.15 -13.92
N GLU A 2 -16.18 -6.68 -12.95
CA GLU A 2 -15.99 -6.29 -11.54
C GLU A 2 -14.73 -6.91 -10.90
N HIS A 3 -14.46 -8.19 -11.22
CA HIS A 3 -13.23 -8.88 -10.80
C HIS A 3 -11.95 -8.20 -11.34
N GLU A 4 -11.94 -7.78 -12.61
CA GLU A 4 -10.79 -7.11 -13.23
C GLU A 4 -10.48 -5.77 -12.55
N ARG A 5 -11.52 -4.98 -12.26
CA ARG A 5 -11.38 -3.73 -11.50
C ARG A 5 -10.79 -3.99 -10.12
N ILE A 6 -11.29 -4.98 -9.39
CA ILE A 6 -10.77 -5.33 -8.06
C ILE A 6 -9.31 -5.78 -8.15
N THR A 7 -8.96 -6.64 -9.12
CA THR A 7 -7.58 -7.11 -9.31
C THR A 7 -6.59 -5.99 -9.60
N ALA A 8 -7.02 -4.90 -10.24
CA ALA A 8 -6.17 -3.74 -10.48
C ALA A 8 -5.72 -3.04 -9.18
N PHE A 9 -6.48 -3.19 -8.10
CA PHE A 9 -6.14 -2.64 -6.78
C PHE A 9 -5.45 -3.66 -5.87
N VAL A 10 -5.95 -4.89 -5.83
CA VAL A 10 -5.53 -5.88 -4.81
C VAL A 10 -4.33 -6.73 -5.23
N SER A 11 -3.97 -6.74 -6.53
CA SER A 11 -2.78 -7.46 -7.02
C SER A 11 -1.47 -6.83 -6.54
N SER A 12 -0.38 -7.60 -6.57
CA SER A 12 0.97 -7.12 -6.23
C SER A 12 1.37 -5.89 -7.06
N LYS A 13 1.04 -5.89 -8.36
CA LYS A 13 1.27 -4.77 -9.28
C LYS A 13 0.44 -3.54 -8.90
N GLY A 14 -0.85 -3.73 -8.60
CA GLY A 14 -1.75 -2.67 -8.15
C GLY A 14 -1.26 -2.01 -6.86
N GLN A 15 -0.89 -2.83 -5.88
CA GLN A 15 -0.34 -2.37 -4.61
C GLN A 15 1.05 -1.71 -4.77
N SER A 16 1.87 -2.20 -5.69
CA SER A 16 3.15 -1.54 -6.03
C SER A 16 2.94 -0.15 -6.63
N MET A 17 1.90 0.06 -7.44
CA MET A 17 1.57 1.39 -7.96
C MET A 17 1.02 2.30 -6.86
N ALA A 18 0.15 1.76 -5.99
CA ALA A 18 -0.35 2.46 -4.82
C ALA A 18 0.81 2.93 -3.91
N TYR A 19 1.81 2.09 -3.69
CA TYR A 19 3.01 2.46 -2.93
C TYR A 19 3.70 3.72 -3.52
N GLU A 20 3.96 3.73 -4.83
CA GLU A 20 4.62 4.86 -5.50
C GLU A 20 3.77 6.13 -5.46
N ALA A 21 2.45 6.01 -5.56
CA ALA A 21 1.53 7.13 -5.46
C ALA A 21 1.54 7.79 -4.07
N LEU A 22 1.77 7.00 -3.02
CA LEU A 22 1.65 7.48 -1.64
C LEU A 22 2.97 7.94 -1.03
N ILE A 23 4.11 7.31 -1.36
CA ILE A 23 5.36 7.49 -0.60
C ILE A 23 5.81 8.96 -0.44
N GLY A 24 5.53 9.81 -1.44
CA GLY A 24 5.86 11.24 -1.42
C GLY A 24 4.94 12.13 -0.57
N SER A 25 3.72 11.68 -0.25
CA SER A 25 2.72 12.45 0.50
C SER A 25 2.61 12.05 1.98
N LEU A 26 3.37 11.02 2.38
CA LEU A 26 3.39 10.54 3.75
C LEU A 26 4.15 11.48 4.68
N ASP A 27 3.75 11.53 5.95
CA ASP A 27 4.57 12.14 6.99
C ASP A 27 5.74 11.22 7.42
N GLU A 28 6.57 11.71 8.35
CA GLU A 28 7.74 10.94 8.81
C GLU A 28 7.40 9.66 9.59
N GLU A 29 6.30 9.67 10.33
CA GLU A 29 5.85 8.49 11.07
C GLU A 29 5.28 7.44 10.10
N GLU A 30 4.44 7.87 9.17
CA GLU A 30 3.85 7.05 8.10
C GLU A 30 4.95 6.43 7.23
N ARG A 31 5.94 7.21 6.81
CA ARG A 31 7.12 6.71 6.07
C ARG A 31 7.88 5.66 6.86
N ARG A 32 8.06 5.86 8.17
CA ARG A 32 8.77 4.90 9.04
C ARG A 32 8.03 3.57 9.11
N ILE A 33 6.71 3.60 9.26
CA ILE A 33 5.87 2.40 9.27
C ILE A 33 5.94 1.68 7.92
N MET A 34 5.76 2.42 6.82
CA MET A 34 5.83 1.86 5.48
C MET A 34 7.21 1.24 5.21
N ARG A 35 8.30 1.92 5.59
CA ARG A 35 9.67 1.39 5.51
C ARG A 35 9.86 0.14 6.37
N ARG A 36 9.21 0.04 7.53
CA ARG A 36 9.27 -1.17 8.38
C ARG A 36 8.62 -2.36 7.68
N GLY A 37 7.45 -2.16 7.06
CA GLY A 37 6.79 -3.20 6.26
C GLY A 37 7.64 -3.62 5.05
N PHE A 38 8.22 -2.66 4.33
CA PHE A 38 9.08 -2.91 3.16
C PHE A 38 10.34 -3.75 3.47
N ASN A 39 10.87 -3.63 4.70
CA ASN A 39 12.04 -4.36 5.16
C ASN A 39 11.68 -5.58 6.04
N SER A 40 10.40 -5.93 6.14
CA SER A 40 9.96 -7.12 6.84
C SER A 40 10.48 -8.36 6.11
N ARG A 41 11.10 -9.28 6.86
CA ARG A 41 11.69 -10.52 6.32
C ARG A 41 10.67 -11.68 6.27
N GLY A 42 9.42 -11.37 5.89
CA GLY A 42 8.28 -12.29 5.85
C GLY A 42 8.49 -13.54 4.98
N ALA A 43 7.64 -14.55 5.17
CA ALA A 43 7.83 -15.97 4.82
C ALA A 43 8.57 -16.25 3.49
N LYS A 44 9.82 -16.71 3.64
CA LYS A 44 10.82 -17.05 2.60
C LYS A 44 10.45 -18.17 1.61
N ARG A 45 9.16 -18.51 1.44
CA ARG A 45 8.78 -19.66 0.61
C ARG A 45 8.70 -19.31 -0.88
N HIS A 46 8.17 -18.14 -1.24
CA HIS A 46 8.26 -17.47 -2.55
C HIS A 46 7.74 -16.02 -2.35
N GLY A 47 8.50 -14.98 -2.71
CA GLY A 47 8.02 -13.58 -2.63
C GLY A 47 8.89 -12.64 -1.79
N ASP A 48 10.12 -12.37 -2.21
CA ASP A 48 10.91 -11.22 -1.73
C ASP A 48 11.18 -10.24 -2.89
N ASP A 49 10.34 -10.31 -3.93
CA ASP A 49 10.41 -9.35 -5.03
C ASP A 49 9.93 -7.96 -4.58
N LEU A 50 10.27 -6.97 -5.39
CA LEU A 50 9.98 -5.58 -5.08
C LEU A 50 8.48 -5.31 -4.92
N GLU A 51 7.63 -6.00 -5.69
CA GLU A 51 6.18 -5.82 -5.62
C GLU A 51 5.61 -6.35 -4.31
N TYR A 52 6.03 -7.54 -3.87
CA TYR A 52 5.63 -8.12 -2.60
C TYR A 52 6.05 -7.25 -1.41
N ARG A 53 7.27 -6.72 -1.46
CA ARG A 53 7.78 -5.81 -0.42
C ARG A 53 7.00 -4.51 -0.36
N ARG A 54 6.62 -3.94 -1.51
CA ARG A 54 5.74 -2.76 -1.60
C ARG A 54 4.34 -3.04 -1.10
N ALA A 55 3.76 -4.19 -1.44
CA ALA A 55 2.46 -4.63 -0.94
C ALA A 55 2.46 -4.75 0.59
N THR A 56 3.45 -5.44 1.15
CA THR A 56 3.61 -5.58 2.61
C THR A 56 3.79 -4.22 3.30
N ALA A 57 4.50 -3.28 2.67
CA ALA A 57 4.67 -1.92 3.17
C ALA A 57 3.35 -1.14 3.23
N LEU A 58 2.51 -1.30 2.20
CA LEU A 58 1.19 -0.68 2.10
C LEU A 58 0.24 -1.23 3.18
N GLU A 59 0.17 -2.55 3.32
CA GLU A 59 -0.63 -3.23 4.35
C GLU A 59 -0.22 -2.77 5.75
N ALA A 60 1.08 -2.65 6.01
CA ALA A 60 1.59 -2.16 7.29
C ALA A 60 1.15 -0.72 7.60
N LEU A 61 1.15 0.17 6.61
CA LEU A 61 0.68 1.55 6.78
C LEU A 61 -0.82 1.59 7.11
N PHE A 62 -1.65 0.90 6.34
CA PHE A 62 -3.09 0.91 6.57
C PHE A 62 -3.47 0.23 7.90
N GLY A 63 -2.80 -0.87 8.25
CA GLY A 63 -2.97 -1.52 9.55
C GLY A 63 -2.61 -0.58 10.71
N TYR A 64 -1.49 0.15 10.59
CA TYR A 64 -1.11 1.15 11.58
C TYR A 64 -2.15 2.26 11.75
N LEU A 65 -2.60 2.87 10.64
CA LEU A 65 -3.59 3.93 10.68
C LEU A 65 -4.92 3.45 11.27
N PHE A 66 -5.33 2.22 10.95
CA PHE A 66 -6.56 1.62 11.47
C PHE A 66 -6.48 1.43 12.98
N LEU A 67 -5.38 0.87 13.49
CA LEU A 67 -5.13 0.70 14.92
C LEU A 67 -5.08 2.05 15.66
N LYS A 68 -4.61 3.11 14.99
CA LYS A 68 -4.63 4.49 15.50
C LYS A 68 -5.96 5.21 15.32
N LYS A 69 -6.98 4.55 14.75
CA LYS A 69 -8.29 5.14 14.43
C LYS A 69 -8.21 6.39 13.55
N LYS A 70 -7.16 6.51 12.73
CA LYS A 70 -6.93 7.64 11.80
C LYS A 70 -7.74 7.44 10.50
N TYR A 71 -9.06 7.28 10.60
CA TYR A 71 -9.91 6.90 9.47
C TYR A 71 -9.98 7.95 8.36
N GLN A 72 -9.92 9.24 8.73
CA GLN A 72 -9.87 10.33 7.75
C GLN A 72 -8.64 10.22 6.86
N ARG A 73 -7.47 9.98 7.47
CA ARG A 73 -6.21 9.77 6.75
C ARG A 73 -6.24 8.53 5.88
N ILE A 74 -6.87 7.44 6.34
CA ILE A 74 -7.08 6.24 5.50
C ILE A 74 -7.88 6.60 4.25
N ARG A 75 -8.96 7.39 4.39
CA ARG A 75 -9.79 7.81 3.25
C ARG A 75 -8.98 8.65 2.26
N GLU A 76 -8.22 9.63 2.73
CA GLU A 76 -7.35 10.46 1.88
C GLU A 76 -6.36 9.61 1.06
N LEU A 77 -5.69 8.65 1.69
CA LEU A 77 -4.73 7.78 1.02
C LEU A 77 -5.43 6.84 0.02
N LEU A 78 -6.60 6.30 0.35
CA LEU A 78 -7.37 5.47 -0.59
C LEU A 78 -7.84 6.28 -1.81
N GLU A 79 -8.29 7.52 -1.62
CA GLU A 79 -8.67 8.41 -2.72
C GLU A 79 -7.49 8.70 -3.65
N ALA A 80 -6.30 8.95 -3.09
CA ALA A 80 -5.08 9.12 -3.87
C ALA A 80 -4.73 7.85 -4.70
N VAL A 81 -4.85 6.66 -4.10
CA VAL A 81 -4.64 5.39 -4.81
C VAL A 81 -5.67 5.20 -5.93
N ILE A 82 -6.95 5.46 -5.66
CA ILE A 82 -8.03 5.34 -6.66
C ILE A 82 -7.80 6.26 -7.84
N SER A 83 -7.38 7.50 -7.60
CA SER A 83 -7.07 8.47 -8.65
C SER A 83 -5.96 7.99 -9.59
N VAL A 84 -4.94 7.31 -9.06
CA VAL A 84 -3.79 6.86 -9.86
C VAL A 84 -4.09 5.56 -10.60
N VAL A 85 -4.75 4.60 -9.94
CA VAL A 85 -5.00 3.27 -10.51
C VAL A 85 -6.16 3.30 -11.51
N SER A 86 -7.18 4.15 -11.31
CA SER A 86 -8.34 4.26 -12.23
C SER A 86 -8.06 5.10 -13.48
N SER A 87 -6.95 5.86 -13.52
CA SER A 87 -6.57 6.70 -14.67
C SER A 87 -5.80 5.93 -15.75
N ARG A 88 -5.82 4.59 -15.73
CA ARG A 88 -5.18 3.68 -16.68
C ARG A 88 -6.14 2.55 -17.04
#